data_AF-A0A520HVT4-F1
#
_entry.id   AF-A0A520HVT4-F1
#
_cell.length_a   1.000
_cell.length_b   1.000
_cell.length_c   1.000
_cell.angle_alpha   90.00
_cell.angle_beta   90.00
_cell.angle_gamma   90.00
#
_symmetry.space_group_name_H-M   'P 1'
#
loop_
_entity.id
_entity.type
_entity.pdbx_description
1 polymer ?
#
loop_
_entity_poly.entity_id
_entity_poly.type
_entity_poly.pdbx_seq_one_letter_code
_entity_poly.pdbx_strand_id
1 'polypeptide(L)'
;MTAAPPLFGCIEAGGTKFVLGVARDPDTVLRTARIPTTTPDETLGAALEFFTAAQAEWGAFDALGIASFGPVDLDRSSPGWGRIVDTPKPGWSGTDLVGPFARALDCPVGFDTDVNGAILAESLWGAATGADIAVYV
;
A
#
# COMPACT_ATOMS: atom_id res chain seq x y z
N MET A 1 25.02 -12.03 15.18
CA MET A 1 24.30 -10.75 15.07
C MET A 1 22.89 -11.10 14.62
N THR A 2 21.88 -10.89 15.45
CA THR A 2 20.48 -11.03 15.02
C THR A 2 20.18 -9.86 14.08
N ALA A 3 19.67 -10.14 12.88
CA ALA A 3 19.21 -9.10 11.98
C ALA A 3 18.17 -8.23 12.70
N ALA A 4 18.13 -6.93 12.39
CA ALA A 4 17.04 -6.09 12.88
C ALA A 4 15.70 -6.67 12.38
N PRO A 5 14.62 -6.59 13.18
CA PRO A 5 13.31 -7.04 12.73
C PRO A 5 12.90 -6.26 11.47
N PRO A 6 12.22 -6.90 10.50
CA PRO A 6 11.87 -6.25 9.25
C PRO A 6 10.96 -5.03 9.49
N LEU A 7 10.98 -4.06 8.58
CA LEU A 7 10.12 -2.88 8.61
C LEU A 7 9.26 -2.83 7.35
N PHE A 8 7.95 -2.81 7.52
CA PHE A 8 6.99 -2.76 6.44
C PHE A 8 6.19 -1.46 6.46
N GLY A 9 5.98 -0.89 5.27
CA GLY A 9 4.99 0.15 5.04
C GLY A 9 3.71 -0.45 4.46
N CYS A 10 2.56 0.12 4.79
CA CYS A 10 1.26 -0.29 4.25
C CYS A 10 0.46 0.95 3.82
N ILE A 11 -0.16 0.89 2.64
CA ILE A 11 -1.11 1.88 2.15
C ILE A 11 -2.41 1.17 1.78
N GLU A 12 -3.50 1.57 2.39
CA GLU A 12 -4.86 1.32 1.89
C GLU A 12 -5.34 2.60 1.21
N ALA A 13 -5.25 2.64 -0.12
CA ALA A 13 -5.67 3.76 -0.93
C ALA A 13 -7.18 3.67 -1.17
N GLY A 14 -7.94 4.47 -0.41
CA GLY A 14 -9.38 4.60 -0.54
C GLY A 14 -9.77 5.84 -1.33
N GLY A 15 -11.02 5.84 -1.79
CA GLY A 15 -11.55 6.96 -2.58
C GLY A 15 -11.74 8.27 -1.82
N THR A 16 -11.80 8.23 -0.49
CA THR A 16 -12.01 9.42 0.37
C THR A 16 -10.86 9.67 1.32
N LYS A 17 -10.10 8.63 1.66
CA LYS A 17 -8.94 8.68 2.54
C LYS A 17 -7.91 7.63 2.12
N PHE A 18 -6.64 7.90 2.38
CA PHE A 18 -5.62 6.87 2.49
C PHE A 18 -5.44 6.51 3.96
N VAL A 19 -5.32 5.21 4.23
CA VAL A 19 -4.85 4.72 5.54
C VAL A 19 -3.42 4.26 5.36
N LEU A 20 -2.53 4.78 6.20
CA LEU A 20 -1.10 4.50 6.16
C LEU A 20 -0.71 3.73 7.42
N GLY A 21 0.22 2.79 7.29
CA GLY A 21 0.71 1.97 8.38
C GLY A 21 2.21 1.71 8.28
N VAL A 22 2.86 1.60 9.43
CA VAL A 22 4.23 1.12 9.60
C VAL A 22 4.18 -0.01 10.61
N ALA A 23 4.72 -1.18 10.27
CA ALA A 23 4.63 -2.37 11.10
C ALA A 23 5.91 -3.23 10.99
N ARG A 24 6.13 -4.10 11.97
CA ARG A 24 7.15 -5.16 11.93
C ARG A 24 6.58 -6.48 11.43
N ASP A 25 5.32 -6.72 11.77
CA ASP A 25 4.52 -7.90 11.46
C ASP A 25 3.03 -7.57 11.72
N PRO A 26 2.08 -8.48 11.44
CA PRO A 26 0.64 -8.23 11.64
C PRO A 26 0.24 -7.88 13.08
N ASP A 27 1.02 -8.31 14.08
CA ASP A 27 0.73 -8.08 15.50
C ASP A 27 1.46 -6.84 16.05
N THR A 28 2.43 -6.31 15.32
CA THR A 28 3.33 -5.24 15.76
C THR A 28 3.24 -4.02 14.85
N VAL A 29 2.19 -3.22 15.05
CA VAL A 29 1.99 -1.93 14.37
C VAL A 29 2.70 -0.82 15.14
N LEU A 30 3.61 -0.10 14.47
CA LEU A 30 4.40 0.99 15.04
C LEU A 30 3.72 2.35 14.90
N ARG A 31 3.14 2.62 13.73
CA ARG A 31 2.51 3.90 13.41
C ARG A 31 1.38 3.71 12.43
N THR A 32 0.32 4.49 12.58
CA THR A 32 -0.72 4.64 11.56
C THR A 32 -1.06 6.11 11.34
N ALA A 33 -1.59 6.42 10.16
CA ALA A 33 -2.17 7.70 9.85
C ALA A 33 -3.37 7.54 8.93
N ARG A 34 -4.23 8.56 8.90
CA ARG A 34 -5.31 8.70 7.92
C ARG A 34 -5.19 10.07 7.29
N ILE A 35 -5.05 10.13 5.98
CA ILE A 35 -4.95 11.38 5.23
C ILE A 35 -6.11 11.46 4.22
N PRO A 36 -6.65 12.65 3.93
CA PRO A 36 -7.71 12.80 2.94
C PRO A 36 -7.19 12.47 1.54
N THR A 37 -8.03 11.84 0.72
CA THR A 37 -7.75 11.67 -0.72
C THR A 37 -8.16 12.97 -1.42
N THR A 38 -7.18 13.77 -1.86
CA THR A 38 -7.38 15.02 -2.60
C THR A 38 -6.95 14.86 -4.05
N THR A 39 -5.95 15.62 -4.50
CA THR A 39 -5.25 15.39 -5.77
C THR A 39 -4.18 14.31 -5.60
N PRO A 40 -3.77 13.62 -6.67
CA PRO A 40 -2.69 12.64 -6.60
C PRO A 40 -1.41 13.21 -5.99
N ASP A 41 -0.94 14.36 -6.46
CA ASP A 41 0.32 14.95 -6.01
C ASP A 41 0.31 15.28 -4.51
N GLU A 42 -0.77 15.89 -4.02
CA GLU A 42 -0.92 16.21 -2.59
C GLU A 42 -1.04 14.93 -1.73
N THR A 43 -1.84 13.96 -2.18
CA THR A 43 -2.09 12.73 -1.41
C THR A 43 -0.84 11.86 -1.34
N LEU A 44 -0.16 11.67 -2.48
CA LEU A 44 1.08 10.91 -2.56
C LEU A 44 2.23 11.63 -1.86
N GLY A 45 2.30 12.96 -1.94
CA GLY A 45 3.25 13.77 -1.20
C GLY A 45 3.11 13.59 0.32
N ALA A 46 1.89 13.73 0.85
CA ALA A 46 1.62 13.52 2.28
C ALA A 46 1.93 12.07 2.74
N ALA A 47 1.65 11.07 1.90
CA ALA A 47 2.02 9.69 2.19
C ALA A 47 3.54 9.49 2.20
N LEU A 48 4.27 10.07 1.25
CA LEU A 48 5.73 10.02 1.19
C LEU A 48 6.38 10.69 2.41
N GLU A 49 5.84 11.83 2.86
CA GLU A 49 6.30 12.49 4.09
C GLU A 49 6.15 11.57 5.31
N PHE A 50 5.00 10.90 5.42
CA PHE A 50 4.74 9.93 6.49
C PHE A 50 5.78 8.79 6.51
N PHE A 51 6.05 8.17 5.34
CA PHE A 51 7.00 7.06 5.26
C PHE A 51 8.45 7.52 5.40
N THR A 52 8.83 8.68 4.86
CA THR A 52 10.20 9.21 5.01
C THR A 52 10.50 9.53 6.47
N ALA A 53 9.53 10.10 7.20
CA ALA A 53 9.67 10.33 8.64
C ALA A 53 9.81 9.01 9.42
N ALA A 54 9.06 7.97 9.04
CA ALA A 54 9.18 6.64 9.64
C ALA A 54 10.54 5.98 9.33
N GLN A 55 11.06 6.12 8.11
CA GLN A 55 12.36 5.60 7.71
C GLN A 55 13.50 6.25 8.51
N ALA A 56 13.41 7.55 8.77
CA ALA A 56 14.37 8.27 9.59
C ALA A 56 14.39 7.79 11.06
N GLU A 57 13.25 7.30 11.57
CA GLU A 57 13.11 6.84 12.95
C GLU A 57 13.45 5.37 13.16
N TRP A 58 13.07 4.50 12.21
CA TRP A 58 13.12 3.05 12.37
C TRP A 58 14.03 2.30 11.40
N GLY A 59 14.64 3.01 10.45
CA GLY A 59 15.52 2.45 9.42
C GLY A 59 14.82 2.20 8.08
N ALA A 60 15.56 1.62 7.13
CA ALA A 60 15.06 1.31 5.79
C ALA A 60 13.87 0.32 5.84
N PHE A 61 12.94 0.48 4.90
CA PHE A 61 11.85 -0.47 4.70
C PHE A 61 12.33 -1.71 3.96
N ASP A 62 11.90 -2.88 4.40
CA ASP A 62 12.10 -4.14 3.68
C ASP A 62 11.10 -4.29 2.53
N ALA A 63 9.88 -3.75 2.68
CA ALA A 63 8.89 -3.63 1.61
C ALA A 63 7.78 -2.63 1.94
N LEU A 64 7.06 -2.19 0.92
CA LEU A 64 5.81 -1.43 1.02
C LEU A 64 4.67 -2.23 0.34
N GLY A 65 3.53 -2.37 0.98
CA GLY A 65 2.30 -2.89 0.37
C GLY A 65 1.32 -1.77 0.06
N ILE A 66 0.72 -1.78 -1.13
CA ILE A 66 -0.32 -0.83 -1.54
C ILE A 66 -1.55 -1.61 -2.02
N ALA A 67 -2.68 -1.42 -1.34
CA ALA A 67 -3.99 -1.93 -1.73
C ALA A 67 -4.85 -0.73 -2.17
N SER A 68 -5.28 -0.70 -3.43
CA SER A 68 -5.91 0.49 -4.02
C SER A 68 -7.32 0.25 -4.52
N PHE A 69 -8.16 1.29 -4.40
CA PHE A 69 -9.37 1.37 -5.20
C PHE A 69 -9.05 1.25 -6.69
N GLY A 70 -9.94 0.57 -7.41
CA GLY A 70 -9.78 0.25 -8.82
C GLY A 70 -10.54 1.18 -9.79
N PRO A 71 -10.49 0.84 -11.09
CA PRO A 71 -9.65 -0.20 -11.69
C PRO A 71 -8.16 0.18 -11.70
N VAL A 72 -7.29 -0.80 -11.47
CA VAL A 72 -5.83 -0.63 -11.46
C VAL A 72 -5.15 -1.63 -12.41
N ASP A 73 -3.97 -1.29 -12.89
CA ASP A 73 -3.15 -2.16 -13.73
C ASP A 73 -2.28 -3.07 -12.87
N LEU A 74 -2.69 -4.34 -12.77
CA LEU A 74 -2.00 -5.38 -12.00
C LEU A 74 -1.06 -6.23 -12.86
N ASP A 75 -1.06 -6.08 -14.18
CA ASP A 75 -0.22 -6.88 -15.06
C ASP A 75 1.24 -6.40 -14.94
N ARG A 76 2.09 -7.19 -14.28
CA ARG A 76 3.51 -6.87 -14.10
C ARG A 76 4.30 -6.74 -15.42
N SER A 77 3.76 -7.23 -16.53
CA SER A 77 4.36 -7.05 -17.86
C SER A 77 3.93 -5.76 -18.55
N SER A 78 2.87 -5.10 -18.05
CA SER A 78 2.40 -3.82 -18.56
C SER A 78 3.37 -2.68 -18.21
N PRO A 79 3.68 -1.77 -19.15
CA PRO A 79 4.37 -0.52 -18.82
C PRO A 79 3.55 0.39 -17.89
N GLY A 80 2.26 0.11 -17.74
CA GLY A 80 1.34 0.79 -16.84
C GLY A 80 1.20 0.15 -15.46
N TRP A 81 1.91 -0.95 -15.16
CA TRP A 81 1.81 -1.62 -13.86
C TRP A 81 1.94 -0.65 -12.69
N GLY A 82 1.05 -0.80 -11.70
CA GLY A 82 1.05 0.09 -10.52
C GLY A 82 0.23 1.37 -10.70
N ARG A 83 -0.52 1.51 -11.80
CA ARG A 83 -1.35 2.69 -12.07
C ARG A 83 -2.83 2.45 -11.85
N ILE A 84 -3.55 3.51 -11.51
CA ILE A 84 -5.00 3.59 -11.68
C ILE A 84 -5.28 3.76 -13.18
N VAL A 85 -6.21 2.98 -13.73
CA VAL A 85 -6.51 2.98 -15.17
C VAL A 85 -7.54 4.05 -15.51
N ASP A 86 -8.78 3.88 -15.09
CA ASP A 86 -9.88 4.79 -15.41
C ASP A 86 -10.87 4.89 -14.24
N THR A 87 -10.95 6.07 -13.64
CA THR A 87 -11.78 6.33 -12.46
C THR A 87 -12.55 7.65 -12.63
N PRO A 88 -13.80 7.75 -12.12
CA PRO A 88 -14.53 9.02 -12.11
C PRO A 88 -13.91 10.08 -11.18
N LYS A 89 -12.87 9.74 -10.41
CA LYS A 89 -12.18 10.66 -9.50
C LYS A 89 -11.30 11.62 -10.28
N PRO A 90 -11.56 12.94 -10.23
CA PRO A 90 -10.81 13.92 -11.00
C PRO A 90 -9.30 13.83 -10.74
N GLY A 91 -8.52 13.71 -11.81
CA GLY A 91 -7.07 13.67 -11.77
C GLY A 91 -6.45 12.32 -11.44
N TRP A 92 -7.22 11.32 -10.98
CA TRP A 92 -6.65 10.03 -10.54
C TRP A 92 -6.41 9.03 -11.68
N SER A 93 -7.16 9.08 -12.78
CA SER A 93 -6.90 8.21 -13.94
C SER A 93 -5.47 8.38 -14.46
N GLY A 94 -4.77 7.26 -14.68
CA GLY A 94 -3.37 7.22 -15.12
C GLY A 94 -2.32 7.47 -14.03
N THR A 95 -2.74 7.74 -12.78
CA THR A 95 -1.83 8.01 -11.65
C THR A 95 -0.97 6.80 -11.35
N ASP A 96 0.35 7.00 -11.27
CA ASP A 96 1.34 6.01 -10.81
C ASP A 96 1.38 5.96 -9.28
N LEU A 97 0.83 4.88 -8.71
CA LEU A 97 0.81 4.67 -7.27
C LEU A 97 2.07 3.99 -6.74
N VAL A 98 2.82 3.28 -7.58
CA VAL A 98 3.95 2.46 -7.11
C VAL A 98 5.27 3.20 -7.27
N GLY A 99 5.50 3.79 -8.45
CA GLY A 99 6.77 4.39 -8.81
C GLY A 99 7.28 5.45 -7.82
N PRO A 100 6.47 6.40 -7.33
CA PRO A 100 6.91 7.40 -6.37
C PRO A 100 7.50 6.79 -5.09
N PHE A 101 6.84 5.78 -4.52
CA PHE A 101 7.32 5.14 -3.28
C PHE A 101 8.50 4.21 -3.52
N ALA A 102 8.49 3.43 -4.61
CA ALA A 102 9.63 2.57 -4.97
C ALA A 102 10.92 3.38 -5.12
N ARG A 103 10.84 4.58 -5.73
CA ARG A 103 11.99 5.47 -5.89
C ARG A 103 12.43 6.16 -4.60
N ALA A 104 11.47 6.61 -3.78
CA ALA A 104 11.80 7.39 -2.58
C ALA A 104 12.23 6.53 -1.39
N LEU A 105 11.64 5.34 -1.23
CA LEU A 105 11.93 4.43 -0.10
C LEU A 105 13.01 3.39 -0.44
N ASP A 106 13.38 3.26 -1.72
CA ASP A 106 14.38 2.32 -2.21
C ASP A 106 14.11 0.87 -1.76
N CYS A 107 12.84 0.46 -1.82
CA CYS A 107 12.40 -0.87 -1.40
C CYS A 107 11.38 -1.49 -2.38
N PRO A 108 11.22 -2.82 -2.36
CA PRO A 108 10.19 -3.50 -3.13
C PRO A 108 8.77 -3.02 -2.76
N VAL A 109 7.93 -2.82 -3.77
CA VAL A 109 6.52 -2.45 -3.59
C VAL A 109 5.61 -3.56 -4.09
N GLY A 110 4.75 -4.08 -3.22
CA GLY A 110 3.61 -4.92 -3.56
C GLY A 110 2.39 -4.03 -3.88
N PHE A 111 1.62 -4.42 -4.89
CA PHE A 111 0.47 -3.65 -5.36
C PHE A 111 -0.68 -4.57 -5.74
N ASP A 112 -1.87 -4.29 -5.21
CA ASP A 112 -3.11 -4.99 -5.55
C ASP A 112 -4.34 -4.08 -5.35
N THR A 113 -5.54 -4.60 -5.62
CA THR A 113 -6.79 -3.93 -5.26
C THR A 113 -7.01 -3.93 -3.75
N ASP A 114 -7.83 -3.00 -3.26
CA ASP A 114 -8.31 -2.95 -1.88
C ASP A 114 -8.97 -4.28 -1.44
N VAL A 115 -9.88 -4.82 -2.26
CA VAL A 115 -10.55 -6.09 -1.96
C VAL A 115 -9.62 -7.31 -2.00
N ASN A 116 -8.60 -7.31 -2.88
CA ASN A 116 -7.59 -8.37 -2.89
C ASN A 116 -6.67 -8.28 -1.67
N GLY A 117 -6.31 -7.06 -1.24
CA GLY A 117 -5.59 -6.84 0.01
C GLY A 117 -6.39 -7.36 1.21
N ALA A 118 -7.70 -7.13 1.24
CA ALA A 118 -8.58 -7.60 2.30
C ALA A 118 -8.70 -9.13 2.34
N ILE A 119 -8.95 -9.79 1.20
CA ILE A 119 -9.03 -11.26 1.20
C ILE A 119 -7.68 -11.93 1.51
N LEU A 120 -6.57 -11.33 1.09
CA LEU A 120 -5.24 -11.82 1.45
C LEU A 120 -5.07 -11.80 2.98
N ALA A 121 -5.42 -10.70 3.64
CA ALA A 121 -5.36 -10.61 5.10
C ALA A 121 -6.27 -11.65 5.78
N GLU A 122 -7.52 -11.81 5.32
CA GLU A 122 -8.46 -12.81 5.85
C GLU A 122 -7.96 -14.25 5.66
N SER A 123 -7.27 -14.53 4.56
CA SER A 123 -6.72 -15.87 4.26
C SER A 123 -5.50 -16.24 5.10
N LEU A 124 -4.73 -15.24 5.53
CA LEU A 124 -3.50 -15.44 6.29
C LEU A 124 -3.72 -15.39 7.80
N TRP A 125 -4.61 -14.50 8.26
CA TRP A 125 -4.77 -14.18 9.68
C TRP A 125 -6.24 -14.11 10.15
N GLY A 126 -7.20 -14.20 9.23
CA GLY A 126 -8.61 -13.99 9.52
C GLY A 126 -9.48 -15.22 9.32
N ALA A 127 -10.74 -14.98 8.98
CA ALA A 127 -11.80 -15.98 8.92
C ALA A 127 -11.62 -17.01 7.80
N ALA A 128 -10.78 -16.72 6.80
CA ALA A 128 -10.50 -17.61 5.68
C ALA A 128 -9.23 -18.47 5.88
N THR A 129 -8.61 -18.43 7.07
CA THR A 129 -7.45 -19.27 7.39
C THR A 129 -7.78 -20.76 7.21
N GLY A 130 -7.01 -21.44 6.35
CA GLY A 130 -7.19 -22.87 6.06
C GLY A 130 -8.30 -23.20 5.06
N ALA A 131 -8.98 -22.20 4.51
CA ALA A 131 -9.91 -22.40 3.41
C ALA A 131 -9.16 -22.48 2.07
N ASP A 132 -9.54 -23.43 1.21
CA ASP A 132 -9.01 -23.52 -0.15
C ASP A 132 -9.60 -22.45 -1.08
N ILE A 133 -10.83 -22.00 -0.78
CA ILE A 133 -11.58 -21.01 -1.57
C ILE A 133 -12.28 -20.05 -0.61
N ALA A 134 -12.10 -18.75 -0.84
CA ALA A 134 -12.74 -17.70 -0.07
C ALA A 134 -13.11 -16.52 -0.99
N VAL A 135 -14.12 -15.74 -0.59
CA VAL A 135 -14.59 -14.55 -1.30
C VAL A 135 -14.79 -13.44 -0.28
N TYR A 136 -14.26 -12.25 -0.57
CA TYR A 136 -14.43 -11.03 0.20
C TYR A 136 -15.30 -10.04 -0.59
N VAL A 137 -16.32 -9.45 0.04
CA VAL A 137 -17.30 -8.54 -0.57
C VAL A 137 -17.56 -7.36 0.33
#